data_AF-A0A969BM59-F1
#
_entry.id   AF-A0A969BM59-F1
#
_cell.length_a   1.000
_cell.length_b   1.000
_cell.length_c   1.000
_cell.angle_alpha   90.00
_cell.angle_beta   90.00
_cell.angle_gamma   90.00
#
_symmetry.space_group_name_H-M   'P 1'
#
loop_
_entity.id
_entity.type
_entity.pdbx_description
1 polymer ?
#
loop_
_entity_poly.entity_id
_entity_poly.type
_entity_poly.pdbx_seq_one_letter_code
_entity_poly.pdbx_strand_id
1 'polypeptide(L)'
;MLAALCNDVRIYAHAAQKGAIYLCPGCKAELVLRKGAIKIHHFAHKPPVECQFGAGESREHLEAKLAIYQAFVGRSLRAEMEWPLEA
;
A
#
# COMPACT_ATOMS: atom_id res chain seq x y z
N MET A 1 -4.26 -0.57 1.48
CA MET A 1 -2.81 -0.56 1.78
C MET A 1 -2.05 0.38 0.83
N LEU A 2 -0.98 1.00 1.30
CA LEU A 2 -0.20 1.99 0.53
C LEU A 2 1.11 1.46 -0.08
N ALA A 3 1.50 0.23 0.27
CA ALA A 3 2.70 -0.43 -0.24
C ALA A 3 2.38 -1.85 -0.75
N ALA A 4 3.18 -2.33 -1.70
CA ALA A 4 3.10 -3.67 -2.28
C ALA A 4 4.50 -4.16 -2.73
N LEU A 5 4.58 -5.39 -3.22
CA LEU A 5 5.72 -5.91 -3.96
C LEU A 5 5.46 -5.81 -5.46
N CYS A 6 6.47 -5.42 -6.24
CA CYS A 6 6.52 -5.47 -7.69
C CYS A 6 7.89 -6.05 -8.08
N ASN A 7 7.91 -7.23 -8.70
CA ASN A 7 9.15 -7.99 -8.97
C ASN A 7 10.04 -8.12 -7.70
N ASP A 8 9.44 -8.52 -6.58
CA ASP A 8 10.07 -8.64 -5.25
C ASP A 8 10.64 -7.35 -4.64
N VAL A 9 10.46 -6.21 -5.31
CA VAL A 9 10.85 -4.90 -4.79
C VAL A 9 9.64 -4.20 -4.18
N ARG A 10 9.85 -3.58 -3.01
CA ARG A 10 8.84 -2.74 -2.36
C ARG A 10 8.51 -1.53 -3.26
N ILE A 11 7.22 -1.31 -3.48
CA ILE A 11 6.71 -0.14 -4.21
C ILE A 11 5.56 0.53 -3.44
N TYR A 12 5.51 1.85 -3.51
CA TYR A 12 4.40 2.64 -2.96
C TYR A 12 3.34 2.93 -4.02
N ALA A 13 2.07 2.97 -3.59
CA ALA A 13 0.93 3.10 -4.49
C ALA A 13 0.96 4.39 -5.34
N HIS A 14 1.61 5.47 -4.86
CA HIS A 14 1.77 6.69 -5.64
C HIS A 14 2.70 6.51 -6.85
N ALA A 15 3.77 5.72 -6.70
CA ALA A 15 4.76 5.43 -7.73
C ALA A 15 4.34 4.28 -8.66
N ALA A 16 3.40 3.44 -8.21
CA ALA A 16 2.89 2.30 -8.96
C ALA A 16 2.13 2.71 -10.24
N GLN A 17 2.28 1.91 -11.29
CA GLN A 17 1.65 2.10 -12.60
C GLN A 17 0.58 1.05 -12.90
N LYS A 18 -0.44 1.41 -13.69
CA LYS A 18 -1.43 0.45 -14.18
C LYS A 18 -0.78 -0.53 -15.16
N GLY A 19 -1.28 -1.76 -15.20
CA GLY A 19 -0.78 -2.80 -16.12
C GLY A 19 0.37 -3.65 -15.57
N ALA A 20 0.95 -3.29 -14.43
CA ALA A 20 1.91 -4.13 -13.71
C ALA A 20 1.22 -5.04 -12.68
N ILE A 21 1.92 -6.12 -12.33
CA ILE A 21 1.50 -7.07 -11.29
C ILE A 21 2.04 -6.61 -9.94
N TYR A 22 1.18 -6.59 -8.93
CA TYR A 22 1.54 -6.24 -7.56
C TYR A 22 1.13 -7.35 -6.62
N LEU A 23 1.99 -7.68 -5.66
CA LEU A 23 1.73 -8.73 -4.68
C LEU A 23 1.65 -8.15 -3.26
N CYS A 24 0.77 -8.74 -2.46
CA CYS A 24 0.70 -8.43 -1.03
C CYS A 24 1.99 -8.89 -0.33
N PRO A 25 2.67 -8.02 0.45
CA PRO A 25 3.90 -8.42 1.13
C PRO A 25 3.65 -9.51 2.18
N GLY A 26 2.44 -9.58 2.75
CA GLY A 26 2.04 -10.58 3.75
C GLY A 26 1.69 -11.93 3.15
N CYS A 27 0.65 -12.01 2.31
CA CYS A 27 0.16 -13.29 1.78
C CYS A 27 0.62 -13.63 0.35
N LYS A 28 1.38 -12.75 -0.31
CA LYS A 28 1.83 -12.86 -1.71
C LYS A 28 0.72 -12.92 -2.77
N ALA A 29 -0.55 -12.77 -2.40
CA ALA A 29 -1.65 -12.71 -3.35
C ALA A 29 -1.60 -11.45 -4.23
N GLU A 30 -2.10 -11.55 -5.46
CA GLU A 30 -2.17 -10.41 -6.39
C GLU A 30 -3.11 -9.31 -5.87
N LEU A 31 -2.65 -8.07 -6.00
CA LEU A 31 -3.35 -6.87 -5.61
C LEU A 31 -3.80 -6.06 -6.82
N VAL A 32 -4.93 -5.37 -6.67
CA VAL A 32 -5.42 -4.38 -7.63
C VAL A 32 -4.91 -3.00 -7.24
N LEU A 33 -4.20 -2.34 -8.15
CA LEU A 33 -3.89 -0.92 -8.02
C LEU A 33 -5.14 -0.08 -8.30
N ARG A 34 -5.64 0.62 -7.28
CA ARG A 34 -6.70 1.63 -7.41
C ARG A 34 -6.06 3.00 -7.56
N LYS A 35 -5.84 3.41 -8.81
CA LYS A 35 -5.23 4.70 -9.19
C LYS A 35 -6.17 5.49 -10.08
N GLY A 36 -6.77 6.55 -9.52
CA GLY A 36 -7.69 7.47 -10.20
C GLY A 36 -7.65 8.86 -9.56
N ALA A 37 -8.35 9.83 -10.14
CA ALA A 37 -8.23 11.24 -9.74
C ALA A 37 -8.87 11.60 -8.39
N ILE A 38 -9.82 10.79 -7.91
CA ILE A 38 -10.68 11.14 -6.77
C ILE A 38 -10.13 10.59 -5.44
N LYS A 39 -9.65 9.35 -5.44
CA LYS A 39 -9.24 8.64 -4.22
C LYS A 39 -7.72 8.52 -4.15
N ILE A 40 -7.18 8.52 -2.93
CA ILE A 40 -5.78 8.19 -2.67
C ILE A 40 -5.43 6.88 -3.37
N HIS A 41 -4.29 6.87 -4.02
CA HIS A 41 -3.81 5.68 -4.70
C HIS A 41 -3.47 4.62 -3.66
N HIS A 42 -4.06 3.44 -3.81
CA HIS A 42 -3.87 2.34 -2.88
C HIS A 42 -3.97 1.01 -3.61
N PHE A 43 -3.49 -0.04 -2.94
CA PHE A 43 -3.72 -1.41 -3.36
C PHE A 43 -4.88 -2.02 -2.57
N ALA A 44 -5.59 -2.93 -3.23
CA ALA A 44 -6.70 -3.67 -2.65
C ALA A 44 -6.63 -5.15 -3.05
N HIS A 45 -6.97 -6.04 -2.13
CA HIS A 45 -7.16 -7.45 -2.44
C HIS A 45 -8.47 -7.65 -3.22
N LYS A 46 -8.54 -8.72 -4.03
CA LYS A 46 -9.78 -9.19 -4.65
C LYS A 46 -10.45 -10.19 -3.69
N PRO A 47 -11.75 -10.06 -3.36
CA PRO A 47 -12.49 -11.07 -2.60
C PRO A 47 -12.47 -12.45 -3.28
N PRO A 48 -12.54 -13.55 -2.51
CA PRO A 48 -12.52 -13.62 -1.05
C PRO A 48 -11.11 -13.38 -0.46
N VAL A 49 -11.04 -12.92 0.79
CA VAL A 49 -9.78 -12.54 1.42
C VAL A 49 -9.70 -13.06 2.85
N GLU A 50 -8.65 -13.83 3.15
CA GLU A 50 -8.30 -14.28 4.50
C GLU A 50 -7.09 -13.52 5.07
N CYS A 51 -6.43 -12.70 4.25
CA CYS A 51 -5.29 -11.91 4.67
C CYS A 51 -5.73 -10.74 5.56
N GLN A 52 -5.04 -10.55 6.69
CA GLN A 52 -5.27 -9.40 7.59
C GLN A 52 -5.16 -8.05 6.86
N PHE A 53 -4.21 -7.92 5.92
CA PHE A 53 -4.03 -6.72 5.09
C PHE A 53 -5.14 -6.50 4.06
N GLY A 54 -6.02 -7.48 3.88
CA GLY A 54 -7.12 -7.41 2.93
C GLY A 54 -8.50 -7.28 3.57
N ALA A 55 -8.58 -7.12 4.90
CA ALA A 55 -9.80 -6.65 5.58
C ALA A 55 -10.31 -5.30 5.03
N GLY A 56 -9.46 -4.58 4.30
CA GLY A 56 -9.76 -3.27 3.75
C GLY A 56 -9.49 -2.17 4.77
N GLU A 57 -9.15 -1.00 4.27
CA GLU A 57 -8.88 0.19 5.08
C GLU A 57 -9.78 1.30 4.60
N SER A 58 -10.32 2.09 5.53
CA SER A 58 -11.10 3.26 5.16
C SER A 58 -10.21 4.30 4.48
N ARG A 59 -10.85 5.25 3.80
CA ARG A 59 -10.15 6.38 3.20
C ARG A 59 -9.40 7.18 4.26
N GLU A 60 -10.03 7.41 5.40
CA GLU A 60 -9.49 8.18 6.53
C GLU A 60 -8.25 7.49 7.11
N HIS A 61 -8.23 6.16 7.15
CA HIS A 61 -7.08 5.38 7.60
C HIS A 61 -5.88 5.53 6.64
N LEU A 62 -6.13 5.49 5.32
CA LEU A 62 -5.10 5.70 4.30
C LEU A 62 -4.58 7.15 4.32
N GLU A 63 -5.47 8.13 4.50
CA GLU A 63 -5.14 9.55 4.66
C GLU A 63 -4.23 9.76 5.89
N ALA A 64 -4.58 9.18 7.04
CA ALA A 64 -3.79 9.30 8.26
C ALA A 64 -2.38 8.72 8.09
N LYS A 65 -2.24 7.54 7.49
CA LYS A 65 -0.93 6.92 7.19
C LYS A 65 -0.07 7.81 6.31
N LEU A 66 -0.67 8.36 5.25
CA LEU A 66 0.04 9.25 4.33
C LEU A 66 0.47 10.55 5.02
N ALA A 67 -0.41 11.15 5.82
CA ALA A 67 -0.12 12.37 6.57
C ALA A 67 1.04 12.17 7.56
N ILE A 68 1.05 11.04 8.29
CA ILE A 68 2.16 10.68 9.18
C ILE A 68 3.45 10.58 8.37
N TYR A 69 3.48 9.76 7.32
CA TYR A 69 4.68 9.59 6.48
C TYR A 69 5.21 10.93 5.95
N GLN A 70 4.34 11.78 5.41
CA GLN A 70 4.71 13.10 4.89
C GLN A 70 5.27 14.01 5.98
N ALA A 71 4.71 13.97 7.19
CA ALA A 71 5.18 14.76 8.32
C ALA A 71 6.60 14.37 8.79
N PHE A 72 6.98 13.09 8.67
CA PHE A 72 8.35 12.64 8.96
C PHE A 72 9.31 12.99 7.84
N VAL A 73 8.97 12.65 6.59
CA VAL A 73 9.81 12.93 5.42
C VAL A 73 10.04 14.44 5.25
N GLY A 74 9.03 15.26 5.47
CA GLY A 74 9.14 16.73 5.42
C GLY A 74 10.10 17.32 6.46
N ARG A 75 10.44 16.56 7.52
CA ARG A 75 11.46 16.91 8.52
C ARG A 75 12.83 16.28 8.23
N SER A 76 13.03 15.75 7.03
CA SER A 76 14.23 14.98 6.65
C SER A 76 14.47 13.76 7.52
N LEU A 77 13.42 13.22 8.16
CA LEU A 77 13.50 11.98 8.91
C LEU A 77 13.27 10.80 7.97
N ARG A 78 14.00 9.71 8.19
CA ARG A 78 13.76 8.45 7.48
C ARG A 78 12.44 7.86 7.97
N ALA A 79 11.47 7.76 7.07
CA ALA A 79 10.21 7.09 7.30
C ALA A 79 9.88 6.21 6.09
N GLU A 80 9.22 5.08 6.36
CA GLU A 80 8.77 4.12 5.35
C GLU A 80 7.28 3.81 5.63
N MET A 81 6.52 3.47 4.58
CA MET A 81 5.15 2.97 4.78
C MET A 81 5.15 1.64 5.52
N GLU A 82 4.01 1.33 6.14
CA GLU A 82 3.82 0.08 6.86
C GLU A 82 4.28 -1.15 6.07
N TRP A 83 4.84 -2.11 6.79
CA TRP A 83 5.33 -3.35 6.23
C TRP A 83 5.17 -4.48 7.25
N PRO A 84 4.82 -5.72 6.82
CA PRO A 84 4.86 -6.86 7.71
C PRO A 84 6.28 -7.05 8.25
N LEU A 85 6.39 -7.27 9.56
CA LEU A 85 7.65 -7.73 10.16
C LEU A 85 7.78 -9.22 9.86
N GLU A 86 8.95 -9.65 9.42
CA GLU A 86 9.28 -11.08 9.41
C GLU A 86 9.41 -11.53 10.87
N ALA A 87 8.86 -12.71 11.17
CA ALA A 87 9.00 -13.35 12.47
C ALA A 87 10.35 -14.07 12.57
#